data_AF-A0A1H9F7F5-F1
#
_entry.id   AF-A0A1H9F7F5-F1
#
_cell.length_a   1.000
_cell.length_b   1.000
_cell.length_c   1.000
_cell.angle_alpha   90.00
_cell.angle_beta   90.00
_cell.angle_gamma   90.00
#
_symmetry.space_group_name_H-M   'P 1'
#
loop_
_entity.id
_entity.type
_entity.pdbx_description
1 polymer ?
#
loop_
_entity_poly.entity_id
_entity_poly.type
_entity_poly.pdbx_seq_one_letter_code
_entity_poly.pdbx_strand_id
1 'polypeptide(L)'
;MNYGNSRLKQMLAAEYVLGTLRGLPRQRFARLLKTRADLQAEVRFWEARLAPLLGQLPPKAPRELVWAAIDRQINAQPPQAQARLKRGANAFLQLWAVAASVAVVALSLQLYRIGQQPPPAAPQVAQAEPVEHKPPFVAMLQDPKSETVWLVSLNPQRGRISVITRGQYALDKTHSLELWMLGEAGKPPTPLGLLPATGKGSMPMPAGIRMPDKPMLAVSLEPAGGSPTGLPTGPVLLSGPVVAL
;
A
#
# COMPACT_ATOMS: atom_id res chain seq x y z
N MET A 1 8.57 16.48 27.83
CA MET A 1 7.89 17.65 28.44
C MET A 1 6.40 17.49 28.22
N ASN A 2 5.62 17.40 29.30
CA ASN A 2 4.18 17.19 29.25
C ASN A 2 3.46 18.56 29.23
N TYR A 3 3.01 18.98 28.05
CA TYR A 3 2.30 20.25 27.85
C TYR A 3 0.79 20.16 28.16
N GLY A 4 0.34 19.05 28.77
CA GLY A 4 -1.01 18.90 29.33
C GLY A 4 -1.15 19.49 30.73
N ASN A 5 -0.04 19.85 31.39
CA ASN A 5 -0.06 20.54 32.67
C ASN A 5 -0.22 22.05 32.47
N SER A 6 -1.35 22.61 32.92
CA SER A 6 -1.69 24.03 32.77
C SER A 6 -0.64 24.97 33.39
N ARG A 7 -0.10 24.63 34.56
CA ARG A 7 0.90 25.46 35.26
C ARG A 7 2.21 25.53 34.47
N LEU A 8 2.69 24.39 33.96
CA LEU A 8 3.91 24.34 33.16
C LEU A 8 3.76 25.13 31.85
N LYS A 9 2.60 25.02 31.21
CA LYS A 9 2.28 25.77 30.00
C LYS A 9 2.33 27.28 30.23
N GLN A 10 1.70 27.77 31.30
CA GLN A 10 1.71 29.19 31.66
C GLN A 10 3.12 29.71 31.93
N MET A 11 3.95 28.95 32.66
CA MET A 11 5.33 29.32 32.95
C MET A 11 6.19 29.39 31.67
N LEU A 12 6.10 28.37 30.80
CA LEU A 12 6.87 28.35 29.55
C LEU A 12 6.45 29.47 28.59
N ALA A 13 5.16 29.82 28.55
CA ALA A 13 4.69 30.96 27.77
C ALA A 13 5.25 32.29 28.33
N ALA A 14 5.23 32.47 29.65
CA ALA A 14 5.81 33.65 30.30
C ALA A 14 7.31 33.79 30.00
N GLU A 15 8.08 32.70 30.17
CA GLU A 15 9.52 32.68 29.87
C GLU A 15 9.81 32.93 28.40
N TYR A 16 8.96 32.42 27.49
CA TYR A 16 9.10 32.65 26.07
C TYR A 16 8.92 34.13 25.72
N VAL A 17 7.85 34.77 26.23
CA VAL A 17 7.53 36.18 26.02
C VAL A 17 8.58 37.10 26.64
N LEU A 18 9.03 36.81 27.86
CA LEU A 18 10.10 37.55 28.53
C LEU A 18 11.48 37.35 27.89
N GLY A 19 11.62 36.41 26.95
CA GLY A 19 12.91 36.11 26.32
C GLY A 19 13.88 35.30 27.17
N THR A 20 13.45 34.80 28.34
CA THR A 20 14.28 34.00 29.25
C THR A 20 14.33 32.53 28.84
N LEU A 21 13.34 32.03 28.09
CA LEU A 21 13.39 30.70 27.48
C LEU A 21 14.42 30.69 26.35
N ARG A 22 15.50 29.90 26.49
CA ARG A 22 16.65 29.84 25.57
C ARG A 22 16.89 28.43 25.01
N GLY A 23 17.72 28.35 23.97
CA GLY A 23 18.20 27.07 23.42
C GLY A 23 17.10 26.17 22.82
N LEU A 24 17.31 24.86 22.95
CA LEU A 24 16.42 23.82 22.41
C LEU A 24 14.97 23.92 22.94
N PRO A 25 14.71 24.22 24.23
CA PRO A 25 13.35 24.44 24.72
C PRO A 25 12.61 25.57 23.99
N ARG A 26 13.28 26.70 23.72
CA ARG A 26 12.70 27.83 22.97
C ARG A 26 12.33 27.43 21.56
N GLN A 27 13.22 26.75 20.85
CA GLN A 27 12.98 26.28 19.48
C GLN A 27 11.81 25.29 19.41
N ARG A 28 11.75 24.36 20.38
CA ARG A 28 10.65 23.41 20.49
C ARG A 28 9.33 24.12 20.77
N PHE A 29 9.31 25.07 21.72
CA PHE A 29 8.11 25.86 22.04
C PHE A 29 7.64 26.68 20.82
N ALA A 30 8.56 27.34 20.12
CA ALA A 30 8.26 28.08 18.88
C ALA A 30 7.68 27.19 17.77
N ARG A 31 8.13 25.94 17.66
CA ARG A 31 7.54 24.97 16.72
C ARG A 31 6.11 24.60 17.12
N LEU A 32 5.86 24.36 18.40
CA LEU A 32 4.53 24.03 18.91
C LEU A 32 3.54 25.19 18.75
N LEU A 33 4.00 26.44 18.85
CA LEU A 33 3.18 27.62 18.59
C LEU A 33 2.61 27.67 17.18
N LYS A 34 3.19 26.96 16.19
CA LYS A 34 2.63 26.91 14.83
C LYS A 34 1.34 26.12 14.72
N THR A 35 1.09 25.19 15.65
CA THR A 35 -0.03 24.22 15.55
C THR A 35 -0.92 24.19 16.78
N ARG A 36 -0.49 24.71 17.93
CA ARG A 36 -1.24 24.64 19.20
C ARG A 36 -1.87 25.96 19.60
N ALA A 37 -3.19 26.06 19.44
CA ALA A 37 -3.98 27.22 19.83
C ALA A 37 -3.93 27.53 21.33
N ASP A 38 -3.86 26.49 22.17
CA ASP A 38 -3.82 26.67 23.63
C ASP A 38 -2.51 27.32 24.12
N LEU A 39 -1.39 27.07 23.44
CA LEU A 39 -0.12 27.76 23.71
C LEU A 39 -0.11 29.19 23.15
N GLN A 40 -0.72 29.40 21.97
CA GLN A 40 -0.87 30.73 21.38
C GLN A 40 -1.69 31.66 22.29
N ALA A 41 -2.76 31.15 22.90
CA ALA A 41 -3.59 31.91 23.83
C ALA A 41 -2.80 32.39 25.06
N GLU A 42 -1.97 31.52 25.64
CA GLU A 42 -1.13 31.84 26.80
C GLU A 42 -0.04 32.87 26.44
N VAL A 43 0.58 32.75 25.26
CA VAL A 43 1.53 33.76 24.76
C VAL A 43 0.85 35.11 24.61
N ARG A 44 -0.32 35.17 23.97
CA ARG A 44 -1.09 36.41 23.80
C ARG A 44 -1.48 37.03 25.15
N PHE A 45 -1.87 36.20 26.12
CA PHE A 45 -2.18 36.66 27.48
C PHE A 45 -0.98 37.37 28.11
N TRP A 46 0.21 36.76 28.05
CA TRP A 46 1.43 37.35 28.61
C TRP A 46 1.90 38.60 27.83
N GLU A 47 1.79 38.59 26.50
CA GLU A 47 2.09 39.77 25.66
C GLU A 47 1.17 40.94 26.04
N ALA A 48 -0.14 40.73 26.12
CA ALA A 48 -1.11 41.76 26.50
C ALA A 48 -0.87 42.29 27.92
N ARG A 49 -0.50 41.40 28.85
CA ARG A 49 -0.19 41.78 30.24
C ARG A 49 1.07 42.63 30.35
N LEU A 50 2.08 42.39 29.51
CA LEU A 50 3.37 43.08 29.56
C LEU A 50 3.44 44.30 28.63
N ALA A 51 2.57 44.40 27.62
CA ALA A 51 2.55 45.49 26.65
C ALA A 51 2.51 46.91 27.28
N PRO A 52 1.75 47.18 28.37
CA PRO A 52 1.73 48.50 28.99
C PRO A 52 3.10 48.96 29.52
N LEU A 53 4.00 48.03 29.86
CA LEU A 53 5.36 48.37 30.33
C LEU A 53 6.20 48.98 29.20
N LEU A 54 5.94 48.60 27.95
CA LEU A 54 6.65 49.15 26.79
C LEU A 54 6.33 50.64 26.57
N GLY A 55 5.12 51.08 26.93
CA GLY A 55 4.70 52.48 26.82
C GLY A 55 5.42 53.42 27.78
N GLN A 56 6.10 52.89 28.81
CA GLN A 56 6.88 53.69 29.77
C GLN A 56 8.33 53.92 29.31
N LEU A 57 8.77 53.27 28.24
CA LEU A 57 10.11 53.43 27.72
C LEU A 57 10.17 54.65 26.78
N PRO A 58 11.24 55.47 26.87
CA PRO A 58 11.41 56.58 25.94
C PRO A 58 11.58 56.04 24.50
N PRO A 59 10.89 56.63 23.51
CA PRO A 59 11.02 56.19 22.12
C PRO A 59 12.44 56.43 21.63
N LYS A 60 13.03 55.42 21.01
CA LYS A 60 14.35 55.51 20.37
C LYS A 60 14.21 55.20 18.89
N ALA A 61 14.46 56.20 18.05
CA ALA A 61 14.40 56.02 16.61
C ALA A 61 15.47 55.00 16.16
N PRO A 62 15.11 54.05 15.28
CA PRO A 62 16.10 53.20 14.62
C PRO A 62 16.97 54.05 13.68
N ARG A 63 18.14 53.54 13.29
CA ARG A 63 18.95 54.20 12.26
C ARG A 63 18.18 54.19 10.94
N GLU A 64 18.15 55.32 10.24
CA GLU A 64 17.46 55.49 8.95
C GLU A 64 17.77 54.38 7.94
N LEU A 65 19.05 53.97 7.87
CA LEU A 65 19.49 52.92 6.95
C LEU A 65 18.85 51.55 7.26
N VAL A 66 18.63 51.24 8.54
CA VAL A 66 17.94 50.00 8.97
C VAL A 66 16.45 50.11 8.68
N TRP A 67 15.84 51.26 8.94
CA TRP A 67 14.42 51.47 8.65
C TRP A 67 14.14 51.35 7.14
N ALA A 68 14.95 51.99 6.30
CA ALA A 68 14.87 51.88 4.85
C ALA A 68 15.10 50.44 4.34
N ALA A 69 15.97 49.66 4.99
CA ALA A 69 16.18 48.25 4.64
C ALA A 69 14.96 47.38 4.98
N ILE A 70 14.35 47.59 6.14
CA ILE A 70 13.12 46.90 6.56
C ILE A 70 11.97 47.26 5.62
N ASP A 71 11.79 48.55 5.32
CA ASP A 71 10.73 49.04 4.44
C ASP A 71 10.87 48.43 3.04
N ARG A 72 12.09 48.40 2.48
CA ARG A 72 12.36 47.70 1.23
C ARG A 72 12.08 46.20 1.31
N GLN A 73 12.30 45.53 2.44
CA GLN A 73 12.08 44.08 2.54
C GLN A 73 10.59 43.72 2.65
N ILE A 74 9.81 44.52 3.37
CA ILE A 74 8.36 44.33 3.52
C ILE A 74 7.65 44.73 2.21
N ASN A 75 8.04 45.87 1.63
CA ASN A 75 7.42 46.40 0.41
C ASN A 75 8.09 45.90 -0.87
N ALA A 76 9.19 45.14 -0.78
CA ALA A 76 9.67 44.38 -1.91
C ALA A 76 8.54 43.44 -2.31
N GLN A 77 7.90 43.73 -3.43
CA GLN A 77 7.32 42.67 -4.22
C GLN A 77 8.42 41.61 -4.37
N PRO A 78 8.12 40.32 -4.11
CA PRO A 78 9.09 39.28 -4.44
C PRO A 78 9.55 39.60 -5.85
N PRO A 79 10.88 39.60 -6.13
CA PRO A 79 11.35 39.89 -7.48
C PRO A 79 10.46 39.05 -8.36
N GLN A 80 9.65 39.70 -9.22
CA GLN A 80 8.88 38.98 -10.23
C GLN A 80 9.95 38.14 -10.86
N ALA A 81 9.93 36.84 -10.55
CA ALA A 81 11.09 36.00 -10.79
C ALA A 81 11.24 36.13 -12.28
N GLN A 82 12.22 36.93 -12.71
CA GLN A 82 12.43 37.14 -14.12
C GLN A 82 12.67 35.72 -14.55
N ALA A 83 11.77 35.19 -15.37
CA ALA A 83 11.73 33.80 -15.80
C ALA A 83 12.91 33.52 -16.76
N ARG A 84 14.05 34.13 -16.49
CA ARG A 84 15.37 33.88 -17.00
C ARG A 84 15.89 32.73 -16.15
N LEU A 85 16.01 31.57 -16.78
CA LEU A 85 16.49 30.27 -16.26
C LEU A 85 15.43 29.27 -15.72
N LYS A 86 14.21 29.28 -16.28
CA LYS A 86 13.37 28.05 -16.33
C LYS A 86 12.92 27.65 -17.75
N ARG A 87 13.46 28.28 -18.80
CA ARG A 87 13.15 27.91 -20.19
C ARG A 87 13.68 26.53 -20.57
N GLY A 88 14.84 26.10 -20.06
CA GLY A 88 15.41 24.78 -20.38
C GLY A 88 14.67 23.59 -19.76
N ALA A 89 14.38 23.67 -18.44
CA ALA A 89 13.64 22.61 -17.75
C ALA A 89 12.17 22.53 -18.19
N ASN A 90 11.52 23.67 -18.45
CA ASN A 90 10.16 23.70 -18.98
C ASN A 90 10.10 23.28 -20.44
N ALA A 91 11.11 23.57 -21.27
CA ALA A 91 11.15 23.07 -22.65
C ALA A 91 11.27 21.55 -22.70
N PHE A 92 12.07 20.93 -21.82
CA PHE A 92 12.14 19.47 -21.72
C PHE A 92 10.80 18.87 -21.30
N LEU A 93 10.17 19.41 -20.24
CA LEU A 93 8.83 18.98 -19.81
C LEU A 93 7.75 19.22 -20.88
N GLN A 94 7.82 20.32 -21.63
CA GLN A 94 6.92 20.60 -22.75
C GLN A 94 7.17 19.65 -23.93
N LEU A 95 8.42 19.29 -24.22
CA LEU A 95 8.75 18.30 -25.24
C LEU A 95 8.18 16.92 -24.87
N TRP A 96 8.30 16.53 -23.60
CA TRP A 96 7.69 15.29 -23.09
C TRP A 96 6.16 15.36 -23.07
N ALA A 97 5.56 16.52 -22.76
CA ALA A 97 4.12 16.69 -22.82
C ALA A 97 3.58 16.62 -24.26
N VAL A 98 4.31 17.19 -25.23
CA VAL A 98 3.97 17.06 -26.66
C VAL A 98 4.16 15.61 -27.11
N ALA A 99 5.27 14.95 -26.74
CA ALA A 99 5.50 13.54 -27.06
C ALA A 99 4.40 12.63 -26.46
N ALA A 100 4.00 12.88 -25.21
CA ALA A 100 2.90 12.16 -24.58
C ALA A 100 1.55 12.43 -25.27
N SER A 101 1.28 13.67 -25.68
CA SER A 101 0.06 14.03 -26.41
C SER A 101 0.01 13.36 -27.79
N VAL A 102 1.13 13.36 -28.51
CA VAL A 102 1.28 12.63 -29.78
C VAL A 102 1.11 11.13 -29.57
N ALA A 103 1.66 10.56 -28.50
CA ALA A 103 1.48 9.16 -28.17
C ALA A 103 0.02 8.82 -27.86
N VAL A 104 -0.70 9.67 -27.13
CA VAL A 104 -2.14 9.49 -26.85
C VAL A 104 -2.96 9.61 -28.14
N VAL A 105 -2.66 10.56 -29.01
CA VAL A 105 -3.33 10.70 -30.32
C VAL A 105 -3.01 9.50 -31.22
N ALA A 106 -1.76 9.04 -31.27
CA ALA A 106 -1.37 7.85 -32.02
C ALA A 106 -2.02 6.58 -31.45
N LEU A 107 -2.10 6.44 -30.12
CA LEU A 107 -2.73 5.30 -29.46
C LEU A 107 -4.25 5.31 -29.65
N SER A 108 -4.88 6.47 -29.60
CA SER A 108 -6.33 6.59 -29.87
C SER A 108 -6.66 6.35 -31.34
N LEU A 109 -5.83 6.84 -32.29
CA LEU A 109 -5.93 6.48 -33.70
C LEU A 109 -5.68 4.99 -33.94
N GLN A 110 -4.73 4.39 -33.21
CA GLN A 110 -4.44 2.96 -33.30
C GLN A 110 -5.59 2.12 -32.74
N LEU A 111 -6.14 2.48 -31.59
CA LEU A 111 -7.31 1.84 -31.00
C LEU A 111 -8.55 2.02 -31.87
N TYR A 112 -8.72 3.20 -32.48
CA TYR A 112 -9.78 3.44 -33.45
C TYR A 112 -9.60 2.56 -34.69
N ARG A 113 -8.38 2.42 -35.21
CA ARG A 113 -8.07 1.50 -36.31
C ARG A 113 -8.30 0.03 -35.94
N ILE A 114 -7.94 -0.38 -34.74
CA ILE A 114 -8.20 -1.74 -34.23
C ILE A 114 -9.70 -1.98 -34.07
N GLY A 115 -10.46 -0.98 -33.61
CA GLY A 115 -11.92 -1.05 -33.53
C GLY A 115 -12.63 -1.03 -34.89
N GLN A 116 -11.98 -0.47 -35.91
CA GLN A 116 -12.46 -0.41 -37.30
C GLN A 116 -11.93 -1.56 -38.17
N GLN A 117 -10.96 -2.36 -37.68
CA GLN A 117 -10.57 -3.58 -38.36
C GLN A 117 -11.77 -4.52 -38.31
N PRO A 118 -12.32 -4.93 -39.48
CA PRO A 118 -13.24 -6.03 -39.52
C PRO A 118 -12.54 -7.19 -38.81
N PRO A 119 -13.23 -7.89 -37.88
CA PRO A 119 -12.62 -9.00 -37.18
C PRO A 119 -11.97 -9.92 -38.23
N PRO A 120 -10.71 -10.35 -38.04
CA PRO A 120 -10.13 -11.36 -38.92
C PRO A 120 -11.15 -12.47 -38.99
N ALA A 121 -11.54 -12.87 -40.21
CA ALA A 121 -12.57 -13.88 -40.43
C ALA A 121 -12.26 -15.05 -39.50
N ALA A 122 -13.04 -15.16 -38.43
CA ALA A 122 -12.86 -16.20 -37.46
C ALA A 122 -13.05 -17.52 -38.23
N PRO A 123 -12.23 -18.55 -37.99
CA PRO A 123 -12.71 -19.90 -38.20
C PRO A 123 -14.08 -19.95 -37.55
N GLN A 124 -15.11 -20.41 -38.26
CA GLN A 124 -16.47 -20.49 -37.73
C GLN A 124 -16.42 -21.36 -36.46
N VAL A 125 -16.28 -20.70 -35.30
CA VAL A 125 -16.48 -21.33 -34.01
C VAL A 125 -17.98 -21.23 -33.80
N ALA A 126 -18.61 -22.39 -33.82
CA ALA A 126 -20.00 -22.58 -33.46
C ALA A 126 -20.34 -21.74 -32.21
N GLN A 127 -21.52 -21.12 -32.26
CA GLN A 127 -22.21 -20.39 -31.20
C GLN A 127 -21.63 -20.64 -29.80
N ALA A 128 -21.03 -19.61 -29.21
CA ALA A 128 -20.64 -19.64 -27.80
C ALA A 128 -21.91 -19.75 -26.94
N GLU A 129 -22.08 -20.90 -26.32
CA GLU A 129 -23.02 -21.15 -25.23
C GLU A 129 -22.73 -20.20 -24.04
N PRO A 130 -23.71 -19.97 -23.16
CA PRO A 130 -23.57 -19.04 -22.02
C PRO A 130 -22.35 -19.42 -21.17
N VAL A 131 -21.38 -18.50 -21.02
CA VAL A 131 -20.25 -18.73 -20.12
C VAL A 131 -20.75 -18.63 -18.67
N GLU A 132 -21.01 -19.79 -18.10
CA GLU A 132 -21.27 -20.02 -16.69
C GLU A 132 -20.11 -19.42 -15.88
N HIS A 133 -20.38 -18.32 -15.15
CA HIS A 133 -19.39 -17.67 -14.31
C HIS A 133 -19.12 -18.55 -13.09
N LYS A 134 -18.16 -19.47 -13.19
CA LYS A 134 -17.82 -20.37 -12.08
C LYS A 134 -17.14 -19.55 -10.95
N PRO A 135 -17.73 -19.45 -9.75
CA PRO A 135 -17.16 -18.66 -8.65
C PRO A 135 -15.78 -19.17 -8.21
N PRO A 136 -14.92 -18.32 -7.61
CA PRO A 136 -13.70 -18.78 -6.98
C PRO A 136 -14.04 -19.71 -5.82
N PHE A 137 -13.31 -20.81 -5.69
CA PHE A 137 -13.50 -21.80 -4.64
C PHE A 137 -12.47 -21.58 -3.53
N VAL A 138 -12.85 -21.78 -2.26
CA VAL A 138 -11.96 -21.62 -1.11
C VAL A 138 -12.06 -22.83 -0.18
N ALA A 139 -10.92 -23.27 0.33
CA ALA A 139 -10.82 -24.26 1.39
C ALA A 139 -9.89 -23.78 2.49
N MET A 140 -10.26 -24.05 3.74
CA MET A 140 -9.40 -23.86 4.90
C MET A 140 -8.94 -25.22 5.40
N LEU A 141 -7.63 -25.40 5.46
CA LEU A 141 -6.97 -26.63 5.83
C LEU A 141 -6.17 -26.35 7.10
N GLN A 142 -6.53 -26.97 8.20
CA GLN A 142 -5.89 -26.75 9.50
C GLN A 142 -5.27 -28.06 9.99
N ASP A 143 -3.99 -28.01 10.34
CA ASP A 143 -3.35 -29.12 11.04
C ASP A 143 -3.54 -28.94 12.56
N PRO A 144 -4.26 -29.84 13.25
CA PRO A 144 -4.46 -29.75 14.69
C PRO A 144 -3.16 -29.95 15.50
N LYS A 145 -2.11 -30.52 14.91
CA LYS A 145 -0.84 -30.77 15.62
C LYS A 145 0.10 -29.57 15.64
N SER A 146 0.16 -28.82 14.53
CA SER A 146 1.10 -27.70 14.36
C SER A 146 0.47 -26.31 14.46
N GLU A 147 -0.85 -26.22 14.71
CA GLU A 147 -1.65 -24.99 14.65
C GLU A 147 -1.55 -24.22 13.32
N THR A 148 -0.96 -24.82 12.28
CA THR A 148 -0.79 -24.21 10.98
C THR A 148 -2.09 -24.27 10.18
N VAL A 149 -2.45 -23.14 9.57
CA VAL A 149 -3.66 -23.01 8.75
C VAL A 149 -3.27 -22.58 7.35
N TRP A 150 -3.70 -23.34 6.34
CA TRP A 150 -3.63 -22.97 4.94
C TRP A 150 -5.01 -22.53 4.45
N LEU A 151 -5.08 -21.32 3.90
CA LEU A 151 -6.23 -20.86 3.12
C LEU A 151 -5.91 -21.02 1.65
N VAL A 152 -6.59 -21.94 0.97
CA VAL A 152 -6.40 -22.26 -0.45
C VAL A 152 -7.55 -21.67 -1.26
N SER A 153 -7.22 -20.87 -2.27
CA SER A 153 -8.19 -20.35 -3.23
C SER A 153 -7.90 -20.91 -4.61
N LEU A 154 -8.90 -21.57 -5.21
CA LEU A 154 -8.86 -22.13 -6.56
C LEU A 154 -9.68 -21.21 -7.47
N ASN A 155 -9.07 -20.71 -8.54
CA ASN A 155 -9.74 -19.89 -9.54
C ASN A 155 -9.67 -20.57 -10.91
N PRO A 156 -10.67 -21.40 -11.28
CA PRO A 156 -10.70 -22.09 -12.56
C PRO A 156 -10.69 -21.14 -13.76
N GLN A 157 -11.34 -19.96 -13.64
CA GLN A 157 -11.39 -18.98 -14.74
C GLN A 157 -10.02 -18.39 -15.05
N ARG A 158 -9.21 -18.12 -14.02
CA ARG A 158 -7.85 -17.59 -14.16
C ARG A 158 -6.79 -18.68 -14.27
N GLY A 159 -7.14 -19.95 -14.11
CA GLY A 159 -6.21 -21.07 -14.10
C GLY A 159 -5.15 -20.95 -12.99
N ARG A 160 -5.53 -20.48 -11.80
CA ARG A 160 -4.58 -20.26 -10.69
C ARG A 160 -5.06 -20.80 -9.35
N ILE A 161 -4.09 -21.25 -8.57
CA ILE A 161 -4.25 -21.60 -7.16
C ILE A 161 -3.41 -20.62 -6.34
N SER A 162 -4.01 -20.06 -5.29
CA SER A 162 -3.34 -19.15 -4.36
C SER A 162 -3.46 -19.69 -2.94
N VAL A 163 -2.36 -19.64 -2.19
CA VAL A 163 -2.29 -20.19 -0.84
C VAL A 163 -1.74 -19.14 0.12
N ILE A 164 -2.40 -18.99 1.25
CA ILE A 164 -1.91 -18.20 2.39
C ILE A 164 -1.74 -19.16 3.57
N THR A 165 -0.52 -19.25 4.09
CA THR A 165 -0.17 -20.08 5.25
C THR A 165 -0.02 -19.18 6.47
N ARG A 166 -0.83 -19.43 7.50
CA ARG A 166 -0.71 -18.80 8.82
C ARG A 166 -0.03 -19.78 9.76
N GLY A 167 1.11 -19.37 10.31
CA GLY A 167 1.99 -20.22 11.11
C GLY A 167 3.19 -20.72 10.31
N GLN A 168 3.86 -21.73 10.85
CA GLN A 168 4.98 -22.40 10.22
C GLN A 168 4.86 -23.90 10.43
N TYR A 169 4.71 -24.63 9.33
CA TYR A 169 4.79 -26.07 9.36
C TYR A 169 6.26 -26.51 9.37
N ALA A 170 6.64 -27.31 10.36
CA ALA A 170 8.00 -27.84 10.44
C ALA A 170 8.19 -28.93 9.38
N LEU A 171 8.97 -28.59 8.34
CA LEU A 171 9.30 -29.49 7.24
C LEU A 171 10.82 -29.66 7.17
N ASP A 172 11.30 -30.88 7.01
CA ASP A 172 12.71 -31.13 6.71
C ASP A 172 13.03 -30.83 5.24
N LYS A 173 14.31 -30.95 4.86
CA LYS A 173 14.77 -30.68 3.48
C LYS A 173 14.45 -31.80 2.50
N THR A 174 13.97 -32.94 2.98
CA THR A 174 13.74 -34.16 2.20
C THR A 174 12.26 -34.40 1.89
N HIS A 175 11.37 -33.57 2.44
CA HIS A 175 9.93 -33.67 2.24
C HIS A 175 9.32 -32.39 1.66
N SER A 176 8.13 -32.54 1.09
CA SER A 176 7.31 -31.46 0.56
C SER A 176 5.85 -31.74 0.90
N LEU A 177 5.05 -30.67 1.04
CA LEU A 177 3.61 -30.80 1.19
C LEU A 177 2.97 -30.72 -0.19
N GLU A 178 2.18 -31.71 -0.56
CA GLU A 178 1.47 -31.71 -1.84
C GLU A 178 -0.04 -31.59 -1.63
N LEU A 179 -0.67 -30.70 -2.39
CA LEU A 179 -2.10 -30.48 -2.41
C LEU A 179 -2.76 -31.36 -3.47
N TRP A 180 -3.87 -31.97 -3.10
CA TRP A 180 -4.65 -32.86 -3.94
C TRP A 180 -6.11 -32.43 -3.98
N MET A 181 -6.72 -32.57 -5.13
CA MET A 181 -8.18 -32.57 -5.27
C MET A 181 -8.69 -34.00 -5.14
N LEU A 182 -9.54 -34.23 -4.16
CA LEU A 182 -10.26 -35.49 -4.02
C LEU A 182 -11.52 -35.42 -4.87
N GLY A 183 -11.66 -36.39 -5.76
CA GLY A 183 -12.84 -36.57 -6.61
C GLY A 183 -13.93 -37.38 -5.91
N GLU A 184 -14.82 -37.96 -6.71
CA GLU A 184 -15.80 -38.95 -6.25
C GLU A 184 -15.10 -40.18 -5.65
N ALA A 185 -15.79 -40.86 -4.73
CA ALA A 185 -15.28 -42.07 -4.09
C ALA A 185 -14.84 -43.11 -5.14
N GLY A 186 -13.60 -43.59 -5.00
CA GLY A 186 -13.00 -44.58 -5.89
C GLY A 186 -12.20 -44.02 -7.08
N LYS A 187 -12.23 -42.69 -7.32
CA LYS A 187 -11.34 -42.05 -8.31
C LYS A 187 -10.01 -41.66 -7.67
N PRO A 188 -8.89 -41.74 -8.41
CA PRO A 188 -7.60 -41.29 -7.90
C PRO A 188 -7.63 -39.78 -7.61
N PRO A 189 -6.96 -39.33 -6.54
CA PRO A 189 -6.80 -37.90 -6.27
C PRO A 189 -6.02 -37.23 -7.41
N THR A 190 -6.38 -35.99 -7.73
CA THR A 190 -5.68 -35.20 -8.76
C THR A 190 -4.67 -34.27 -8.10
N PRO A 191 -3.38 -34.30 -8.48
CA PRO A 191 -2.38 -33.39 -7.92
C PRO A 191 -2.68 -31.96 -8.34
N LEU A 192 -2.60 -31.03 -7.39
CA LEU A 192 -2.78 -29.59 -7.61
C LEU A 192 -1.48 -28.81 -7.52
N GLY A 193 -0.49 -29.33 -6.78
CA GLY A 193 0.84 -28.76 -6.64
C GLY A 193 1.28 -28.62 -5.18
N LEU A 194 2.47 -28.06 -4.98
CA LEU A 194 3.11 -28.01 -3.67
C LEU A 194 2.63 -26.84 -2.82
N LEU A 195 2.36 -27.11 -1.55
CA LEU A 195 1.99 -26.09 -0.57
C LEU A 195 3.21 -25.43 0.08
N PRO A 196 3.18 -24.10 0.26
CA PRO A 196 4.20 -23.41 1.05
C PRO A 196 4.06 -23.74 2.54
N ALA A 197 5.18 -24.08 3.18
CA ALA A 197 5.24 -24.33 4.62
C ALA A 197 5.04 -23.05 5.48
N THR A 198 5.24 -21.87 4.89
CA THR A 198 5.03 -20.54 5.51
C THR A 198 4.61 -19.49 4.48
N GLY A 199 4.01 -18.39 4.95
CA GLY A 199 3.82 -17.18 4.13
C GLY A 199 2.77 -17.31 3.05
N LYS A 200 3.10 -16.99 1.80
CA LYS A 200 2.17 -16.98 0.66
C LYS A 200 2.79 -17.71 -0.53
N GLY A 201 1.98 -18.42 -1.28
CA GLY A 201 2.38 -19.11 -2.50
C GLY A 201 1.31 -19.01 -3.58
N SER A 202 1.70 -19.16 -4.84
CA SER A 202 0.75 -19.30 -5.94
C SER A 202 1.32 -20.20 -7.02
N MET A 203 0.47 -21.06 -7.56
CA MET A 203 0.83 -22.08 -8.55
C MET A 203 -0.21 -22.08 -9.69
N PRO A 204 0.18 -22.46 -10.92
CA PRO A 204 -0.79 -22.68 -11.99
C PRO A 204 -1.75 -23.80 -11.61
N MET A 205 -3.03 -23.64 -11.91
CA MET A 205 -3.99 -24.72 -11.77
C MET A 205 -3.81 -25.68 -12.95
N PRO A 206 -3.62 -26.99 -12.71
CA PRO A 206 -3.52 -27.95 -13.80
C PRO A 206 -4.73 -27.90 -14.74
N ALA A 207 -4.48 -28.00 -16.04
CA ALA A 207 -5.54 -27.95 -17.05
C ALA A 207 -6.45 -29.19 -16.94
N GLY A 208 -7.74 -29.02 -17.24
CA GLY A 208 -8.69 -30.13 -17.29
C GLY A 208 -9.24 -30.60 -15.94
N ILE A 209 -8.87 -29.96 -14.83
CA ILE A 209 -9.48 -30.25 -13.52
C ILE A 209 -10.95 -29.84 -13.54
N ARG A 210 -11.84 -30.83 -13.42
CA ARG A 210 -13.26 -30.60 -13.17
C ARG A 210 -13.50 -30.61 -11.67
N MET A 211 -14.13 -29.54 -11.16
CA MET A 211 -14.61 -29.52 -9.78
C MET A 211 -15.71 -30.58 -9.63
N PRO A 212 -15.56 -31.59 -8.75
CA PRO A 212 -16.64 -32.52 -8.44
C PRO A 212 -17.76 -31.81 -7.66
N ASP A 213 -18.93 -32.44 -7.55
CA ASP A 213 -20.10 -31.86 -6.86
C ASP A 213 -19.84 -31.56 -5.38
N LYS A 214 -18.99 -32.36 -4.75
CA LYS A 214 -18.51 -32.17 -3.37
C LYS A 214 -16.99 -32.10 -3.36
N PRO A 215 -16.40 -30.95 -3.75
CA PRO A 215 -14.96 -30.82 -3.84
C PRO A 215 -14.33 -30.84 -2.45
N MET A 216 -13.30 -31.68 -2.30
CA MET A 216 -12.54 -31.81 -1.07
C MET A 216 -11.05 -31.73 -1.42
N LEU A 217 -10.29 -30.99 -0.63
CA LEU A 217 -8.83 -30.96 -0.75
C LEU A 217 -8.21 -31.87 0.29
N ALA A 218 -7.08 -32.45 -0.06
CA ALA A 218 -6.21 -33.16 0.87
C ALA A 218 -4.77 -32.70 0.73
N VAL A 219 -4.01 -32.86 1.80
CA VAL A 219 -2.56 -32.59 1.81
C VAL A 219 -1.85 -33.82 2.30
N SER A 220 -0.85 -34.27 1.55
CA SER A 220 0.05 -35.35 1.96
C SER A 220 1.47 -34.84 2.18
N LEU A 221 2.22 -35.61 2.95
CA LEU A 221 3.67 -35.43 3.11
C LEU A 221 4.37 -36.30 2.07
N GLU A 222 4.98 -35.68 1.07
CA GLU A 222 5.65 -36.36 -0.04
C GLU A 222 7.17 -36.17 0.03
N PRO A 223 7.97 -36.94 -0.72
CA PRO A 223 9.39 -36.63 -0.92
C PRO A 223 9.60 -35.20 -1.47
N ALA A 224 10.83 -34.70 -1.36
CA ALA A 224 11.19 -33.39 -1.87
C ALA A 224 10.83 -33.25 -3.36
N GLY A 225 9.98 -32.28 -3.68
CA GLY A 225 9.45 -32.06 -5.03
C GLY A 225 8.06 -32.65 -5.31
N GLY A 226 7.48 -33.41 -4.37
CA GLY A 226 6.15 -34.00 -4.49
C GLY A 226 6.17 -35.49 -4.81
N SER A 227 4.99 -36.05 -5.10
CA SER A 227 4.80 -37.44 -5.45
C SER A 227 5.44 -37.76 -6.82
N PRO A 228 6.31 -38.79 -6.90
CA PRO A 228 6.86 -39.24 -8.17
C PRO A 228 5.88 -40.05 -9.02
N THR A 229 4.77 -40.52 -8.46
CA THR A 229 3.82 -41.43 -9.13
C THR A 229 2.56 -40.73 -9.62
N GLY A 230 2.34 -39.47 -9.23
CA GLY A 230 1.08 -38.75 -9.48
C GLY A 230 -0.08 -39.23 -8.58
N LEU A 231 0.21 -40.05 -7.57
CA LEU A 231 -0.69 -40.45 -6.49
C LEU A 231 0.01 -40.20 -5.14
N PRO A 232 -0.70 -39.92 -4.04
CA PRO A 232 -0.07 -39.74 -2.74
C PRO A 232 0.83 -40.93 -2.39
N THR A 233 2.13 -40.70 -2.20
CA THR A 233 3.09 -41.75 -1.82
C THR A 233 3.37 -41.76 -0.33
N GLY A 234 3.13 -40.65 0.36
CA GLY A 234 3.23 -40.56 1.81
C GLY A 234 1.89 -40.38 2.53
N PRO A 235 1.91 -40.17 3.85
CA PRO A 235 0.70 -40.06 4.66
C PRO A 235 -0.09 -38.81 4.32
N VAL A 236 -1.42 -38.95 4.22
CA VAL A 236 -2.34 -37.81 4.14
C VAL A 236 -2.46 -37.19 5.53
N LEU A 237 -2.05 -35.93 5.64
CA LEU A 237 -1.99 -35.19 6.90
C LEU A 237 -3.33 -34.59 7.28
N LEU A 238 -4.04 -34.04 6.28
CA LEU A 238 -5.26 -33.28 6.49
C LEU A 238 -6.12 -33.28 5.23
N SER A 239 -7.42 -33.06 5.41
CA SER A 239 -8.38 -32.85 4.32
C SER A 239 -9.47 -31.90 4.76
N GLY A 240 -10.11 -31.22 3.81
CA GLY A 240 -11.15 -30.25 4.11
C GLY A 240 -12.04 -29.94 2.90
N PRO A 241 -13.32 -29.61 3.15
CA PRO A 241 -14.26 -29.28 2.08
C PRO A 241 -13.87 -27.97 1.39
N VAL A 242 -14.20 -27.89 0.12
CA VAL A 242 -14.08 -26.69 -0.71
C VAL A 242 -15.44 -26.05 -0.84
N VAL A 243 -15.51 -24.73 -0.64
CA VAL A 243 -16.74 -23.95 -0.73
C VAL A 243 -16.64 -23.00 -1.93
N ALA A 244 -17.70 -22.90 -2.73
CA ALA A 244 -17.84 -21.88 -3.76
C ALA A 244 -18.21 -20.53 -3.11
N LEU A 245 -17.54 -19.44 -3.49
CA LEU A 245 -17.84 -18.09 -3.01
C LEU A 245 -18.92 -17.36 -3.81
#